data_AF-L2GQW5-F1
#
_entry.id   AF-L2GQW5-F1
#
_cell.length_a   1.000
_cell.length_b   1.000
_cell.length_c   1.000
_cell.angle_alpha   90.00
_cell.angle_beta   90.00
_cell.angle_gamma   90.00
#
_symmetry.space_group_name_H-M   'P 1'
#
loop_
_entity.id
_entity.type
_entity.pdbx_description
1 polymer ?
#
loop_
_entity_poly.entity_id
_entity_poly.type
_entity_poly.pdbx_seq_one_letter_code
_entity_poly.pdbx_strand_id
1 'polypeptide(L)'
;IVTGSRKGSRAVIPRIDMAPSETQLPFILKRRQFLVLLSFPMTIHRSQGQLFDKVGVYLHSPVFVHGQLYVALSRVRYANGLRVYVADNGD
;
A
#
# COMPACT_ATOMS: atom_id res chain seq x y z
N ILE A 1 -12.09 12.22 -8.42
CA ILE A 1 -10.70 12.35 -7.94
C ILE A 1 -10.74 13.13 -6.62
N VAL A 2 -10.09 12.62 -5.56
CA VAL A 2 -10.23 13.16 -4.19
C VAL A 2 -9.11 14.13 -3.81
N THR A 3 -7.93 14.05 -4.44
CA THR A 3 -6.73 14.85 -4.14
C THR A 3 -6.02 15.32 -5.42
N GLY A 4 -5.06 16.26 -5.30
CA GLY A 4 -4.26 16.78 -6.41
C GLY A 4 -4.98 17.79 -7.31
N SER A 5 -4.32 18.24 -8.38
CA SER A 5 -4.79 19.33 -9.25
C SER A 5 -6.09 19.06 -9.99
N ARG A 6 -6.55 17.80 -10.04
CA ARG A 6 -7.82 17.38 -10.66
C ARG A 6 -8.91 17.00 -9.64
N LYS A 7 -8.76 17.40 -8.38
CA LYS A 7 -9.75 17.14 -7.30
C LYS A 7 -11.17 17.57 -7.75
N GLY A 8 -12.16 16.73 -7.47
CA GLY A 8 -13.56 16.96 -7.84
C GLY A 8 -13.97 16.42 -9.22
N SER A 9 -13.01 16.18 -10.12
CA SER A 9 -13.34 15.64 -11.46
C SER A 9 -13.67 14.14 -11.42
N ARG A 10 -14.46 13.68 -12.39
CA ARG A 10 -14.72 12.24 -12.63
C ARG A 10 -13.65 11.71 -13.58
N ALA A 11 -13.16 10.50 -13.32
CA ALA A 11 -12.21 9.81 -14.17
C ALA A 11 -12.72 8.40 -14.45
N VAL A 12 -12.58 7.95 -15.70
CA VAL A 12 -12.85 6.56 -16.09
C VAL A 12 -11.54 5.80 -15.95
N ILE A 13 -11.57 4.66 -15.24
CA ILE A 13 -10.40 3.79 -15.08
C ILE A 13 -10.59 2.59 -16.01
N PRO A 14 -9.78 2.46 -17.08
CA PRO A 14 -9.89 1.32 -17.98
C PRO A 14 -9.35 0.03 -17.34
N ARG A 15 -9.81 -1.12 -17.83
CA ARG A 15 -9.18 -2.42 -17.56
C ARG A 15 -7.97 -2.58 -18.47
N ILE A 16 -6.88 -3.11 -17.93
CA ILE A 16 -5.64 -3.37 -18.66
C ILE A 16 -5.34 -4.85 -18.64
N ASP A 17 -4.88 -5.37 -19.77
CA ASP A 17 -4.37 -6.74 -19.88
C ASP A 17 -2.89 -6.75 -19.51
N MET A 18 -2.53 -7.54 -18.51
CA MET A 18 -1.15 -7.76 -18.10
C MET A 18 -0.74 -9.16 -18.49
N ALA A 19 0.37 -9.28 -19.22
CA ALA A 19 1.00 -10.55 -19.55
C ALA A 19 2.45 -10.54 -19.05
N PRO A 20 2.96 -11.64 -18.50
CA PRO A 20 4.40 -11.79 -18.24
C PRO A 20 5.20 -11.73 -19.55
N SER A 21 6.37 -11.10 -19.50
CA SER A 21 7.24 -10.91 -20.68
C SER A 21 7.87 -12.20 -21.18
N GLU A 22 8.17 -13.13 -20.28
CA GLU A 22 8.71 -14.46 -20.58
C GLU A 22 7.98 -15.50 -19.74
N THR A 23 7.55 -16.59 -20.37
CA THR A 23 6.95 -17.73 -19.68
C THR A 23 7.42 -19.04 -20.30
N GLN A 24 7.77 -20.00 -19.45
CA GLN A 24 8.02 -21.40 -19.83
C GLN A 24 6.72 -22.19 -20.09
N LEU A 25 5.57 -21.51 -20.09
CA LEU A 25 4.26 -22.12 -20.32
C LEU A 25 3.98 -22.20 -21.82
N PRO A 26 3.28 -23.25 -22.30
CA PRO A 26 2.90 -23.39 -23.71
C PRO A 26 1.81 -22.39 -24.14
N PHE A 27 1.39 -21.47 -23.26
CA PHE A 27 0.41 -20.44 -23.54
C PHE A 27 0.74 -19.16 -22.75
N ILE A 28 0.25 -18.02 -23.23
CA ILE A 28 0.43 -16.73 -22.56
C ILE A 28 -0.73 -16.52 -21.58
N LEU A 29 -0.42 -16.52 -20.29
CA LEU A 29 -1.40 -16.18 -19.25
C LEU A 29 -1.59 -14.65 -19.20
N LYS A 30 -2.75 -14.17 -19.65
CA LYS A 30 -3.12 -12.75 -19.59
C LYS A 30 -4.10 -12.50 -18.45
N ARG A 31 -3.79 -11.51 -17.60
CA ARG A 31 -4.67 -11.04 -16.54
C ARG A 31 -5.27 -9.68 -16.90
N ARG A 32 -6.59 -9.61 -17.11
CA ARG A 32 -7.31 -8.35 -17.29
C ARG A 32 -7.81 -7.83 -15.96
N GLN A 33 -7.31 -6.67 -15.51
CA GLN A 33 -7.74 -6.06 -14.24
C GLN A 33 -7.84 -4.53 -14.33
N PHE A 34 -8.62 -3.95 -13.43
CA PHE A 34 -8.54 -2.51 -13.17
C PHE A 34 -7.24 -2.20 -12.41
N LEU A 35 -6.61 -1.07 -12.71
CA LEU A 35 -5.47 -0.56 -11.95
C LEU A 35 -5.92 0.11 -10.63
N VAL A 36 -6.69 -0.61 -9.82
CA VAL A 36 -7.12 -0.16 -8.51
C VAL A 36 -6.80 -1.23 -7.47
N LEU A 37 -6.28 -0.80 -6.33
CA LEU A 37 -6.09 -1.62 -5.15
C LEU A 37 -6.79 -0.92 -3.99
N LEU A 38 -7.46 -1.68 -3.12
CA LEU A 38 -7.92 -1.14 -1.85
C LEU A 38 -6.68 -0.73 -1.05
N SER A 39 -6.53 0.56 -0.76
CA SER A 39 -5.29 1.12 -0.20
C SER A 39 -5.45 1.63 1.22
N PHE A 40 -6.51 1.24 1.94
CA PHE A 40 -6.73 1.70 3.30
C PHE A 40 -5.77 0.98 4.27
N PRO A 41 -5.76 -0.36 4.35
CA PRO A 41 -4.63 -1.10 4.89
C PRO A 41 -3.58 -1.29 3.78
N MET A 42 -2.35 -0.89 4.03
CA MET A 42 -1.23 -1.11 3.12
C MET A 42 -0.06 -1.71 3.88
N THR A 43 0.72 -2.55 3.20
CA THR A 43 1.97 -3.04 3.78
C THR A 43 3.00 -1.93 3.84
N ILE A 44 3.92 -2.02 4.80
CA ILE A 44 4.99 -1.02 5.00
C ILE A 44 5.79 -0.79 3.71
N HIS A 45 6.14 -1.86 3.00
CA HIS A 45 6.85 -1.78 1.72
C HIS A 45 6.07 -0.99 0.66
N ARG A 46 4.74 -1.17 0.58
CA ARG A 46 3.89 -0.42 -0.37
C ARG A 46 3.80 1.06 -0.03
N SER A 47 3.92 1.42 1.25
CA SER A 47 3.88 2.81 1.71
C SER A 47 5.20 3.58 1.48
N GLN A 48 6.28 2.89 1.11
CA GLN A 48 7.60 3.51 0.95
C GLN A 48 7.58 4.64 -0.09
N GLY A 49 8.14 5.79 0.25
CA GLY A 49 8.16 6.98 -0.60
C GLY A 49 6.86 7.82 -0.56
N GLN A 50 5.84 7.37 0.18
CA GLN A 50 4.60 8.13 0.37
C GLN A 50 4.59 8.86 1.72
N LEU A 51 3.76 9.89 1.82
CA LEU A 51 3.46 10.64 3.04
C LEU A 51 1.95 10.68 3.26
N PHE A 52 1.54 10.56 4.52
CA PHE A 52 0.15 10.60 4.93
C PHE A 52 -0.04 11.55 6.11
N ASP A 53 -1.21 12.17 6.20
CA ASP A 53 -1.54 13.05 7.33
C ASP A 53 -1.85 12.26 8.61
N LYS A 54 -2.43 11.06 8.46
CA LYS A 54 -2.76 10.16 9.55
C LYS A 54 -2.43 8.72 9.17
N VAL A 55 -1.76 7.99 10.07
CA VAL A 55 -1.33 6.61 9.88
C VAL A 55 -1.63 5.80 11.14
N GLY A 56 -2.29 4.65 10.96
CA GLY A 56 -2.35 3.59 11.96
C GLY A 56 -1.35 2.50 11.59
N VAL A 57 -0.40 2.19 12.46
CA VAL A 57 0.54 1.08 12.32
C VAL A 57 0.05 -0.06 13.19
N TYR A 58 -0.36 -1.17 12.55
CA TYR A 58 -0.78 -2.38 13.23
C TYR A 58 0.34 -3.42 13.18
N LEU A 59 0.85 -3.81 14.35
CA LEU A 59 1.89 -4.82 14.50
C LEU A 59 1.27 -6.05 15.18
N HIS A 60 0.86 -7.03 14.38
CA HIS A 60 0.42 -8.33 14.90
C HIS A 60 1.61 -9.18 15.38
N SER A 61 2.77 -9.02 14.75
CA SER A 61 4.00 -9.72 15.08
C SER A 61 5.17 -8.72 15.07
N PRO A 62 6.32 -9.08 15.65
CA PRO A 62 7.54 -8.29 15.51
C PRO A 62 7.85 -8.01 14.03
N VAL A 63 8.45 -6.85 13.76
CA VAL A 63 8.89 -6.51 12.40
C VAL A 63 10.02 -7.44 11.96
N PHE A 64 9.94 -7.94 10.72
CA PHE A 64 10.85 -8.97 10.21
C PHE A 64 12.25 -8.45 9.90
N VAL A 65 12.37 -7.19 9.48
CA VAL A 65 13.62 -6.61 8.96
C VAL A 65 13.97 -5.31 9.68
N HIS A 66 15.27 -5.10 9.89
CA HIS A 66 15.79 -3.83 10.41
C HIS A 66 15.33 -2.64 9.56
N GLY A 67 14.93 -1.55 10.21
CA GLY A 67 14.47 -0.34 9.54
C GLY A 67 13.03 -0.39 9.02
N GLN A 68 12.34 -1.53 9.02
CA GLN A 68 10.96 -1.63 8.54
C GLN A 68 9.99 -0.80 9.40
N LEU A 69 10.16 -0.85 10.73
CA LEU A 69 9.37 0.00 11.62
C LEU A 69 9.64 1.49 11.37
N TYR A 70 10.91 1.87 11.19
CA TYR A 70 11.28 3.24 10.84
C TYR A 70 10.63 3.71 9.53
N VAL A 71 10.60 2.84 8.50
CA VAL A 71 9.90 3.14 7.25
C VAL A 71 8.43 3.43 7.52
N ALA A 72 7.74 2.65 8.34
CA ALA A 72 6.33 2.88 8.68
C ALA A 72 6.11 4.21 9.42
N LEU A 73 6.92 4.47 10.45
CA LEU A 73 6.79 5.67 11.29
C LEU A 73 7.13 6.95 10.53
N SER A 74 8.10 6.90 9.60
CA SER A 74 8.49 8.04 8.77
C SER A 74 7.47 8.40 7.68
N ARG A 75 6.37 7.66 7.54
CA ARG A 75 5.30 8.00 6.57
C ARG A 75 4.39 9.13 7.05
N VAL A 76 4.47 9.53 8.33
CA VAL A 76 3.68 10.62 8.89
C VAL A 76 4.55 11.85 9.16
N ARG A 77 3.98 13.06 8.99
CA ARG A 77 4.69 14.31 9.23
C ARG A 77 4.76 14.73 10.69
N TYR A 78 3.71 14.42 11.45
CA TYR A 78 3.53 14.87 12.83
C TYR A 78 3.14 13.71 13.72
N ALA A 79 3.66 13.69 14.95
CA ALA A 79 3.42 12.60 15.89
C ALA A 79 1.93 12.42 16.24
N ASN A 80 1.13 13.50 16.23
CA ASN A 80 -0.31 13.46 16.47
C ASN A 80 -1.10 12.69 15.39
N GLY A 81 -0.53 12.55 14.19
CA GLY A 81 -1.11 11.78 13.09
C GLY A 81 -0.80 10.29 13.18
N LEU A 82 0.06 9.86 14.10
CA LEU A 82 0.50 8.48 14.22
C LEU A 82 -0.21 7.77 15.38
N ARG A 83 -0.70 6.57 15.11
CA ARG A 83 -1.11 5.61 16.15
C ARG A 83 -0.45 4.26 15.89
N VAL A 84 0.15 3.67 16.91
CA VAL A 84 0.74 2.34 16.84
C VAL A 84 -0.07 1.41 17.73
N TYR A 85 -0.53 0.30 17.17
CA TYR A 85 -1.18 -0.77 17.91
C TYR A 85 -0.30 -2.02 17.79
N VAL A 86 0.12 -2.54 18.93
CA VAL A 86 0.82 -3.82 19.04
C VAL A 86 -0.19 -4.82 19.57
N ALA A 87 -0.49 -5.85 18.78
CA ALA A 87 -1.36 -6.91 19.23
C ALA A 87 -0.60 -7.73 20.28
N ASP A 88 -1.22 -7.92 21.43
CA ASP A 88 -0.73 -8.85 22.43
C ASP A 88 -1.11 -10.25 21.95
N ASN A 89 -0.13 -11.00 21.45
CA ASN A 89 -0.32 -12.41 21.19
C ASN A 89 -0.14 -13.09 22.54
N GLY A 90 -1.23 -13.22 23.29
CA GLY A 90 -1.20 -13.72 24.66
C GLY A 90 -0.31 -14.95 24.83
N ASP A 91 0.70 -14.79 25.67
CA ASP A 91 1.21 -15.83 26.56
C ASP A 91 0.47 -15.72 27.90
#